data_AF-A0A962KF36-F1
#
_entry.id   AF-A0A962KF36-F1
#
_cell.length_a   1.000
_cell.length_b   1.000
_cell.length_c   1.000
_cell.angle_alpha   90.00
_cell.angle_beta   90.00
_cell.angle_gamma   90.00
#
_symmetry.space_group_name_H-M   'P 1'
#
loop_
_entity.id
_entity.type
_entity.pdbx_description
1 polymer ?
#
loop_
_entity_poly.entity_id
_entity_poly.type
_entity_poly.pdbx_seq_one_letter_code
_entity_poly.pdbx_strand_id
1 'polypeptide(L)' 'MKLSESIKPISYLKSHTAEALRDVNEGQRTMVITQHGEAKAVLQDIASYEQTQESLALLKMLAQSSK' A
#
# COMPACT_ATOMS: atom_id res chain seq x y z
N MET A 1 -4.47 1.42 -10.55
CA MET A 1 -3.27 0.69 -10.07
C MET A 1 -3.41 -0.78 -10.41
N LYS A 2 -2.49 -1.36 -11.19
CA LYS A 2 -2.43 -2.82 -11.37
C LYS A 2 -1.61 -3.44 -10.23
N LEU A 3 -2.26 -3.71 -9.10
CA LEU A 3 -1.60 -4.34 -7.93
C LEU A 3 -1.04 -5.74 -8.24
N SER A 4 -1.52 -6.37 -9.32
CA SER A 4 -1.04 -7.67 -9.82
C SER A 4 0.44 -7.68 -10.18
N GLU A 5 1.02 -6.52 -10.51
CA GLU A 5 2.43 -6.39 -10.93
C GLU A 5 3.39 -6.20 -9.74
N SER A 6 2.87 -6.09 -8.51
CA SER A 6 3.66 -5.81 -7.31
C SER A 6 3.36 -6.78 -6.16
N ILE A 7 3.08 -8.04 -6.49
CA ILE A 7 2.85 -9.12 -5.52
C ILE A 7 4.19 -9.78 -5.16
N LYS A 8 4.52 -9.85 -3.87
CA LYS A 8 5.71 -10.53 -3.35
C LYS A 8 5.35 -11.44 -2.17
N PRO A 9 5.93 -12.64 -2.03
CA PRO A 9 5.71 -13.48 -0.87
C PRO A 9 6.38 -12.90 0.38
N ILE A 10 5.89 -13.24 1.56
CA ILE A 10 6.48 -12.80 2.85
C ILE A 10 7.96 -13.21 2.99
N SER A 11 8.38 -14.29 2.34
CA SER A 11 9.79 -14.70 2.29
C SER A 11 10.68 -13.67 1.58
N TYR A 12 10.19 -13.00 0.53
CA TYR A 12 10.92 -11.94 -0.14
C TYR A 12 11.20 -10.78 0.82
N LEU A 13 10.15 -10.34 1.55
CA LEU A 13 10.28 -9.24 2.50
C LEU A 13 11.28 -9.57 3.61
N LYS A 14 11.29 -10.80 4.14
CA LYS A 14 12.25 -11.23 5.17
C LYS A 14 13.70 -11.16 4.70
N SER A 15 13.96 -11.42 3.42
CA SER A 15 15.31 -11.45 2.85
C SER A 15 15.76 -10.10 2.27
N HIS A 16 14.82 -9.23 1.88
CA HIS A 16 15.10 -8.01 1.11
C HIS A 16 14.36 -6.78 1.67
N THR A 17 14.24 -6.65 3.00
CA THR A 17 13.46 -5.58 3.63
C THR A 17 13.86 -4.18 3.17
N ALA A 18 15.17 -3.89 3.15
CA ALA A 18 15.66 -2.56 2.80
C ALA A 18 15.39 -2.19 1.32
N GLU A 19 15.53 -3.16 0.42
CA GLU A 19 15.21 -3.02 -1.00
C GLU A 19 13.70 -2.83 -1.19
N ALA A 20 12.88 -3.66 -0.53
CA ALA A 20 11.42 -3.54 -0.60
C ALA A 20 10.91 -2.17 -0.12
N LEU A 21 11.51 -1.62 0.95
CA LEU A 21 11.20 -0.26 1.42
C LEU A 21 11.65 0.80 0.41
N ARG A 22 12.84 0.65 -0.18
CA ARG A 22 13.34 1.57 -1.20
C ARG A 22 12.43 1.58 -2.43
N ASP A 23 12.07 0.42 -2.95
CA ASP A 23 11.20 0.28 -4.13
C ASP A 23 9.84 0.95 -3.93
N VAL A 24 9.26 0.77 -2.74
CA VAL A 24 7.98 1.37 -2.36
C VAL A 24 8.08 2.89 -2.25
N ASN A 25 9.15 3.41 -1.64
CA ASN A 25 9.35 4.84 -1.43
C ASN A 25 9.73 5.58 -2.72
N GLU A 26 10.70 5.07 -3.48
CA GLU A 26 11.18 5.69 -4.72
C GLU A 26 10.16 5.58 -5.85
N GLY A 27 9.42 4.47 -5.91
CA GLY A 27 8.40 4.24 -6.92
C GLY A 27 7.07 4.92 -6.62
N GLN A 28 6.83 5.39 -5.38
CA GLN A 28 5.50 5.73 -4.84
C GLN A 28 4.47 4.63 -5.14
N ARG A 29 4.87 3.37 -4.98
CA ARG A 29 4.07 2.20 -5.35
C ARG A 29 3.66 1.41 -4.13
N THR A 30 2.58 0.67 -4.32
CA THR A 30 2.05 -0.26 -3.33
C THR A 30 2.54 -1.68 -3.65
N MET A 31 3.09 -2.38 -2.66
CA MET A 31 3.47 -3.79 -2.78
C MET A 31 2.49 -4.67 -1.99
N VAL A 32 1.95 -5.70 -2.62
CA VAL A 32 1.07 -6.68 -1.96
C VAL A 32 1.92 -7.84 -1.44
N ILE A 33 1.80 -8.13 -0.16
CA ILE A 33 2.51 -9.23 0.50
C ILE A 33 1.60 -10.45 0.62
N THR A 34 2.07 -11.60 0.15
CA THR A 34 1.36 -12.88 0.25
C THR A 34 1.97 -13.83 1.27
N GLN A 35 1.14 -14.67 1.87
CA GLN A 35 1.55 -15.81 2.70
C GLN A 35 0.75 -17.04 2.23
N HIS A 36 1.45 -18.13 1.94
CA HIS A 36 0.86 -19.34 1.34
C HIS A 36 0.02 -19.06 0.07
N GLY A 37 0.46 -18.10 -0.75
CA GLY A 37 -0.22 -17.73 -2.00
C GLY A 37 -1.39 -16.75 -1.83
N GLU A 38 -1.78 -16.43 -0.60
CA GLU A 38 -2.89 -15.51 -0.31
C GLU A 38 -2.38 -14.12 0.08
N ALA A 39 -3.01 -13.06 -0.43
CA ALA A 39 -2.69 -11.69 -0.02
C ALA A 39 -3.06 -11.48 1.46
N LYS A 40 -2.13 -10.93 2.24
CA LYS A 40 -2.30 -10.71 3.69
C LYS A 40 -1.99 -9.29 4.14
N ALA A 41 -1.09 -8.60 3.46
CA ALA A 41 -0.68 -7.26 3.83
C ALA A 41 -0.30 -6.43 2.61
N VAL A 42 -0.15 -5.12 2.84
CA VAL A 42 0.28 -4.15 1.86
C VAL A 42 1.41 -3.32 2.47
N LEU A 43 2.49 -3.15 1.72
CA LEU A 43 3.54 -2.19 2.02
C LEU A 43 3.34 -0.96 1.11
N GLN A 44 3.34 0.23 1.70
CA GLN A 44 3.09 1.49 1.01
C GLN A 44 3.95 2.59 1.62
N ASP A 45 4.34 3.56 0.78
CA ASP A 45 4.99 4.79 1.19
C ASP A 45 4.11 5.58 2.17
N ILE A 46 4.73 6.19 3.19
CA ILE A 46 4.01 6.84 4.28
C ILE A 46 3.24 8.08 3.81
N ALA A 47 3.84 8.92 2.96
CA ALA A 47 3.18 10.12 2.45
C ALA A 47 1.97 9.77 1.58
N SER A 48 2.10 8.71 0.77
CA SER A 48 1.00 8.18 -0.04
C SER A 48 -0.14 7.61 0.81
N TYR A 49 0.19 6.94 1.92
CA TYR A 49 -0.80 6.45 2.88
C TYR A 49 -1.56 7.60 3.56
N GLU A 50 -0.83 8.61 4.05
CA GLU A 50 -1.40 9.81 4.70
C GLU A 50 -2.33 10.57 3.75
N GLN A 51 -1.89 10.84 2.52
CA GLN A 51 -2.71 11.50 1.50
C GLN A 51 -4.01 10.71 1.21
N THR A 52 -3.93 9.38 1.21
CA THR A 52 -5.12 8.52 1.04
C THR A 52 -6.08 8.66 2.22
N GLN A 53 -5.56 8.69 3.46
CA GLN A 53 -6.38 8.89 4.67
C GLN A 53 -7.07 10.25 4.67
N GLU A 54 -6.36 11.32 4.31
CA GLU A 54 -6.92 12.67 4.20
C GLU A 54 -8.02 12.75 3.14
N SER A 55 -7.77 12.16 1.96
CA SER A 55 -8.75 12.10 0.87
C SER A 55 -10.03 11.36 1.30
N LEU A 56 -9.88 10.24 2.00
CA LEU A 56 -11.02 9.49 2.55
C LEU A 56 -11.77 10.30 3.63
N ALA A 57 -11.06 11.06 4.47
CA ALA A 57 -11.68 11.92 5.46
C ALA A 57 -12.53 13.02 4.79
N LEU A 58 -12.00 13.68 3.76
CA LEU A 58 -12.73 14.70 3.00
C LEU A 58 -13.98 14.10 2.33
N LEU A 59 -13.84 12.95 1.67
CA LEU A 59 -14.99 12.26 1.05
C LEU A 59 -16.08 11.92 2.06
N LYS A 60 -15.70 11.48 3.27
CA LYS A 60 -16.66 11.22 4.36
C LYS A 60 -17.37 12.50 4.81
N MET A 61 -16.67 13.64 4.89
CA MET A 61 -17.29 14.92 5.23
C MET A 61 -18.31 15.34 4.16
N LEU A 62 -17.94 15.25 2.87
CA LEU A 62 -18.84 15.58 1.76
C LEU A 62 -20.10 14.70 1.72
N ALA A 63 -19.93 13.39 1.93
CA ALA A 63 -21.04 12.44 1.98
C ALA A 63 -21.99 12.70 3.17
N GLN A 64 -21.46 13.21 4.29
CA GLN A 64 -22.26 13.59 5.45
C GLN A 64 -22.94 14.96 5.28
N SER A 65 -22.30 15.90 4.58
CA SER A 65 -22.88 17.23 4.28
C SER A 65 -24.00 17.17 3.24
N SER A 66 -24.12 16.09 2.49
CA SER A 66 -25.16 15.88 1.48
C SER A 66 -26.41 15.17 2.04
N LYS A 67 -26.48 14.98 3.36
CA LYS A 67 -27.66 14.51 4.11
C LYS A 67 -28.30 15.67 4.84
#